data_AF-A0A7V8Z0G5-F1
#
_entry.id   AF-A0A7V8Z0G5-F1
#
_cell.length_a   1.000
_cell.length_b   1.000
_cell.length_c   1.000
_cell.angle_alpha   90.00
_cell.angle_beta   90.00
_cell.angle_gamma   90.00
#
_symmetry.space_group_name_H-M   'P 1'
#
loop_
_entity.id
_entity.type
_entity.pdbx_description
1 polymer ?
#
loop_
_entity_poly.entity_id
_entity_poly.type
_entity_poly.pdbx_seq_one_letter_code
_entity_poly.pdbx_strand_id
1 'polypeptide(L)'
;EVYGMHGYILDPHGAVGFHALFNYLERHPGQKGIFLETAHPVKFETVEKIIGTYGEVPESVKELMGIEKQAIEIGMNYEELKEIILTKA
;
A
#
# COMPACT_ATOMS: atom_id res chain seq x y z
N GLU A 1 -16.46 -6.74 -1.51
CA GLU A 1 -17.24 -7.24 -0.35
C GLU A 1 -17.04 -6.36 0.88
N VAL A 2 -15.84 -6.30 1.48
CA VAL A 2 -15.56 -5.51 2.70
C VAL A 2 -16.03 -4.04 2.59
N TYR A 3 -15.66 -3.34 1.52
CA TYR A 3 -16.11 -1.96 1.30
C TYR A 3 -17.64 -1.84 1.19
N GLY A 4 -18.29 -2.74 0.44
CA GLY A 4 -19.74 -2.72 0.27
C GLY A 4 -20.52 -3.06 1.55
N MET A 5 -19.92 -3.85 2.46
CA MET A 5 -20.57 -4.29 3.70
C MET A 5 -20.27 -3.39 4.90
N HIS A 6 -19.08 -2.82 4.96
CA HIS A 6 -18.58 -2.10 6.15
C HIS A 6 -18.15 -0.67 5.86
N GLY A 7 -18.12 -0.25 4.60
CA GLY A 7 -17.54 1.06 4.20
C GLY A 7 -16.04 1.15 4.43
N TYR A 8 -15.36 0.06 4.80
CA TYR A 8 -13.94 0.04 5.09
C TYR A 8 -13.15 -0.35 3.83
N ILE A 9 -12.13 0.45 3.49
CA ILE A 9 -11.28 0.25 2.32
C ILE A 9 -9.97 -0.39 2.77
N LEU A 10 -9.69 -1.59 2.25
CA LEU A 10 -8.45 -2.31 2.47
C LEU A 10 -7.43 -1.96 1.39
N ASP A 11 -6.18 -1.78 1.80
CA ASP A 11 -5.00 -1.87 0.97
C ASP A 11 -4.83 -3.32 0.46
N PRO A 12 -4.17 -3.56 -0.68
CA PRO A 12 -4.01 -4.91 -1.22
C PRO A 12 -3.35 -5.91 -0.25
N HIS A 13 -2.43 -5.45 0.62
CA HIS A 13 -1.81 -6.29 1.66
C HIS A 13 -2.82 -6.64 2.76
N GLY A 14 -3.54 -5.63 3.26
CA GLY A 14 -4.64 -5.81 4.20
C GLY A 14 -5.72 -6.75 3.68
N ALA A 15 -6.07 -6.65 2.40
CA ALA A 15 -7.04 -7.54 1.74
C ALA A 15 -6.60 -9.01 1.75
N VAL A 16 -5.31 -9.28 1.47
CA VAL A 16 -4.75 -10.64 1.58
C VAL A 16 -4.79 -11.14 3.03
N GLY A 17 -4.37 -10.29 3.98
CA GLY A 17 -4.37 -10.63 5.41
C GLY A 17 -5.77 -10.91 5.96
N PHE A 18 -6.75 -10.05 5.62
CA PHE A 18 -8.15 -10.22 5.99
C PHE A 18 -8.73 -11.50 5.39
N HIS A 19 -8.47 -11.78 4.10
CA HIS A 19 -8.98 -12.99 3.45
C HIS A 19 -8.42 -14.26 4.10
N ALA A 20 -7.12 -14.28 4.43
CA ALA A 20 -6.52 -15.39 5.15
C ALA A 20 -7.13 -15.59 6.55
N LEU A 21 -7.33 -14.51 7.30
CA LEU A 21 -7.95 -14.56 8.62
C LEU A 21 -9.41 -15.04 8.54
N PHE A 22 -10.18 -14.52 7.57
CA PHE A 22 -11.57 -14.91 7.34
C PHE A 22 -11.68 -16.43 7.13
N ASN A 23 -10.90 -16.96 6.19
CA ASN A 23 -10.85 -18.40 5.90
C ASN A 23 -10.41 -19.24 7.11
N TYR A 24 -9.51 -18.71 7.95
CA TYR A 24 -9.10 -19.38 9.19
C TYR A 24 -10.25 -19.45 10.19
N LEU A 25 -10.96 -18.34 10.43
CA LEU A 25 -12.03 -18.25 11.42
C LEU A 25 -13.26 -19.08 11.04
N GLU A 26 -13.55 -19.26 9.74
CA GLU A 26 -14.58 -20.21 9.29
C GLU A 26 -14.34 -21.64 9.79
N ARG A 27 -13.06 -22.03 9.97
CA ARG A 27 -12.65 -23.36 10.44
C ARG A 27 -12.47 -23.43 11.96
N HIS A 28 -12.49 -22.30 12.66
CA HIS A 28 -12.22 -22.19 14.10
C HIS A 28 -13.30 -21.36 14.80
N PRO A 29 -14.54 -21.87 14.89
CA PRO A 29 -15.67 -21.13 15.44
C PRO A 29 -15.45 -20.71 16.90
N GLY A 30 -15.93 -19.52 17.26
CA GLY A 30 -15.79 -18.95 18.61
C GLY A 30 -14.48 -18.19 18.86
N GLN A 31 -13.52 -18.23 17.92
CA GLN A 31 -12.31 -17.43 17.99
C GLN A 31 -12.51 -16.03 17.40
N LYS A 32 -11.59 -15.11 17.74
CA LYS A 32 -11.47 -13.78 17.17
C LYS A 32 -10.06 -13.60 16.65
N GLY A 33 -9.90 -12.78 15.62
CA GLY A 33 -8.58 -12.44 15.09
C GLY A 33 -8.43 -10.95 14.83
N ILE A 34 -7.16 -10.56 14.71
CA ILE A 34 -6.73 -9.23 14.30
C ILE A 34 -5.83 -9.46 13.10
N PHE A 35 -6.00 -8.67 12.04
CA PHE A 35 -5.08 -8.62 10.92
C PHE A 35 -4.43 -7.23 10.89
N LEU A 36 -3.26 -7.15 10.25
CA LEU A 36 -2.50 -5.90 10.16
C LEU A 36 -2.72 -5.25 8.80
N GLU A 37 -3.25 -4.04 8.82
CA GLU A 37 -3.28 -3.16 7.66
C GLU A 37 -1.91 -2.51 7.50
N THR A 38 -1.07 -3.05 6.61
CA THR A 38 0.34 -2.66 6.56
C THR A 38 0.60 -1.34 5.81
N ALA A 39 -0.40 -0.83 5.10
CA ALA A 39 -0.26 0.38 4.31
C ALA A 39 -1.60 1.13 4.18
N HIS A 40 -1.52 2.44 3.92
CA HIS A 40 -2.70 3.22 3.58
C HIS A 40 -3.14 2.93 2.13
N PRO A 41 -4.45 2.84 1.81
CA PRO A 41 -4.94 2.54 0.45
C PRO A 41 -4.40 3.45 -0.65
N VAL A 42 -4.13 4.73 -0.34
CA VAL A 42 -3.56 5.74 -1.25
C VAL A 42 -2.24 5.31 -1.91
N LYS A 43 -1.52 4.35 -1.32
CA LYS A 43 -0.24 3.87 -1.86
C LYS A 43 -0.41 2.97 -3.10
N PHE A 44 -1.62 2.57 -3.47
CA PHE A 44 -1.85 1.54 -4.49
C PHE A 44 -2.89 1.97 -5.50
N GLU A 45 -2.46 2.34 -6.71
CA GLU A 45 -3.37 2.81 -7.75
C GLU A 45 -4.57 1.89 -8.00
N THR A 46 -4.32 0.58 -7.91
CA THR A 46 -5.30 -0.50 -8.10
C THR A 46 -6.52 -0.36 -7.20
N VAL A 47 -6.40 0.23 -6.01
CA VAL A 47 -7.55 0.38 -5.10
C VAL A 47 -8.60 1.30 -5.72
N GLU A 48 -8.26 2.50 -6.20
CA GLU A 48 -9.22 3.39 -6.89
C GLU A 48 -9.71 2.78 -8.19
N LYS A 49 -8.87 2.04 -8.93
CA LYS A 49 -9.33 1.34 -10.15
C LYS A 49 -10.44 0.32 -9.87
N ILE A 50 -10.47 -0.29 -8.68
CA ILE A 50 -11.46 -1.30 -8.29
C ILE A 50 -12.63 -0.69 -7.50
N ILE A 51 -12.33 0.21 -6.56
CA ILE A 51 -13.28 0.76 -5.57
C ILE A 51 -13.82 2.13 -6.01
N GLY A 52 -13.13 2.83 -6.91
CA GLY A 52 -13.45 4.18 -7.37
C GLY A 52 -12.91 5.30 -6.47
N THR A 53 -12.26 4.96 -5.36
CA THR A 53 -11.64 5.93 -4.43
C THR A 53 -10.64 5.23 -3.49
N TYR A 54 -9.66 5.97 -2.98
CA TYR A 54 -8.80 5.54 -1.87
C TYR A 54 -9.33 5.98 -0.50
N GLY A 55 -10.50 6.65 -0.46
CA GLY A 55 -11.00 7.35 0.72
C GLY A 55 -10.33 8.72 0.90
N GLU A 56 -10.30 9.22 2.13
CA GLU A 56 -9.63 10.48 2.45
C GLU A 56 -8.12 10.32 2.31
N VAL A 57 -7.50 11.18 1.50
CA VAL A 57 -6.04 11.23 1.36
C VAL A 57 -5.47 11.99 2.57
N PRO A 58 -4.51 11.42 3.32
CA PRO A 58 -3.85 12.13 4.41
C PRO A 58 -3.17 13.40 3.90
N GLU A 59 -3.24 14.49 4.67
CA GLU A 59 -2.70 15.80 4.24
C GLU A 59 -1.20 15.73 3.91
N SER A 60 -0.44 14.99 4.73
CA SER A 60 0.98 14.74 4.48
C SER A 60 1.28 14.04 3.15
N VAL A 61 0.33 13.29 2.60
CA VAL A 61 0.46 12.67 1.28
C VAL A 61 0.08 13.65 0.18
N LYS A 62 -0.96 14.49 0.39
CA LYS A 62 -1.35 15.52 -0.58
C LYS A 62 -0.22 16.51 -0.84
N GLU A 63 0.49 16.92 0.20
CA GLU A 63 1.66 17.80 0.10
C GLU A 63 2.75 17.22 -0.83
N LEU A 64 2.89 15.89 -0.87
CA LEU A 64 3.90 15.21 -1.69
C LEU A 64 3.47 15.02 -3.14
N MET A 65 2.17 14.92 -3.43
CA MET A 65 1.64 14.59 -4.77
C MET A 65 2.00 15.62 -5.85
N GLY A 66 2.24 16.88 -5.46
CA GLY A 66 2.60 17.96 -6.39
C GLY A 66 4.11 18.22 -6.52
N ILE A 67 4.95 17.51 -5.77
CA ILE A 67 6.40 17.74 -5.78
C ILE A 67 7.02 17.07 -7.01
N GLU A 68 7.83 17.82 -7.76
CA GLU A 68 8.55 17.28 -8.89
C GLU A 68 9.52 16.18 -8.44
N LYS A 69 9.34 14.97 -8.99
CA LYS A 69 10.18 13.82 -8.69
C LYS A 69 11.62 14.09 -9.11
N GLN A 70 12.52 14.13 -8.14
CA GLN A 70 13.96 14.15 -8.37
C GLN A 70 14.50 12.73 -8.23
N ALA A 71 14.83 12.10 -9.36
CA ALA A 71 15.42 10.76 -9.38
C ALA A 71 16.45 10.66 -10.51
N ILE A 72 17.54 9.93 -10.25
CA ILE A 72 18.54 9.59 -11.25
C ILE A 72 18.30 8.14 -11.65
N GLU A 73 18.03 7.91 -12.93
CA GLU A 73 17.95 6.56 -13.49
C GLU A 73 19.36 5.99 -13.65
N ILE A 74 19.55 4.72 -13.27
CA ILE A 74 20.84 4.03 -13.31
C ILE A 74 20.68 2.63 -13.87
N GLY A 75 21.75 2.12 -14.50
CA GLY A 75 21.82 0.72 -14.91
C GLY A 75 21.91 -0.25 -13.72
N MET A 76 21.71 -1.54 -14.00
CA MET A 76 21.94 -2.62 -13.04
C MET A 76 23.45 -2.89 -12.87
N ASN A 77 24.20 -1.88 -12.41
CA ASN A 77 25.64 -1.90 -12.31
C ASN A 77 26.11 -1.29 -10.98
N TYR A 78 26.95 -2.02 -10.25
CA TYR A 78 27.46 -1.59 -8.94
C TYR A 78 28.42 -0.40 -9.02
N GLU A 79 29.32 -0.38 -10.00
CA GLU A 79 30.30 0.71 -10.15
C GLU A 79 29.59 2.02 -10.52
N GLU A 80 28.57 1.95 -11.37
CA GLU A 80 27.71 3.10 -11.72
C GLU A 80 26.97 3.65 -10.48
N LEU A 81 26.36 2.77 -9.67
CA LEU A 81 25.73 3.16 -8.40
C LEU A 81 26.74 3.84 -7.46
N LYS A 82 27.92 3.25 -7.31
CA LYS A 82 28.99 3.76 -6.43
C LYS A 82 29.47 5.13 -6.89
N GLU A 83 29.71 5.30 -8.19
CA GLU A 83 30.12 6.59 -8.75
C GLU A 83 29.07 7.67 -8.49
N ILE A 84 27.79 7.38 -8.73
CA ILE A 84 26.69 8.33 -8.50
C ILE A 84 26.60 8.73 -7.03
N ILE A 85 26.69 7.78 -6.09
CA ILE A 85 26.68 8.09 -4.65
C ILE A 85 27.89 8.95 -4.27
N LEU A 86 29.07 8.68 -4.81
CA LEU A 86 30.29 9.43 -4.45
C LEU A 86 30.38 10.82 -5.09
N THR A 87 29.67 11.06 -6.20
CA THR A 87 29.79 12.30 -6.99
C THR A 87 28.56 13.20 -6.94
N LYS A 88 27.39 12.67 -6.60
CA LYS A 88 26.11 13.40 -6.60
C LYS A 88 25.38 13.39 -5.25
N ALA A 89 25.96 12.78 -4.21
CA ALA A 89 25.48 12.93 -2.82
C ALA A 89 25.95 14.26 -2.20
#